data_AF-A0A7T9I252-F1
#
_entry.id   AF-A0A7T9I252-F1
#
_cell.length_a   1.000
_cell.length_b   1.000
_cell.length_c   1.000
_cell.angle_alpha   90.00
_cell.angle_beta   90.00
_cell.angle_gamma   90.00
#
_symmetry.space_group_name_H-M   'P 1'
#
loop_
_entity.id
_entity.type
_entity.pdbx_description
1 polymer ?
#
loop_
_entity_poly.entity_id
_entity_poly.type
_entity_poly.pdbx_seq_one_letter_code
_entity_poly.pdbx_strand_id
1 'polypeptide(L)'
;MPINLLKQWRVIAQSFRIQWLQIAEYKENFVFDVSSRVIGFLVFWFMWQSILGNTDIPGWDLPGLLVLAGFQNITMSMMLIFIYGVTKIRHMITSGELDNYLARPVVPWVPVVVQNGYFAFSGVLLGLALLVLAWSSFGLQINPFIALTILLLIIVGMGIAFCFALIVASLSFWLGKNDLFDDIFWGIYEFDQYPTTIFPGAIQLILAFTIPFMLLETLPAILLIGRAPEIVGVQWLGAGVLVLIVDAWIANQIWKRGVKKYEAFG
;
A
#
# COMPACT_ATOMS: atom_id res chain seq x y z
N MET A 1 15.01 0.82 28.52
CA MET A 1 14.32 2.11 28.69
C MET A 1 12.87 1.94 28.26
N PRO A 2 11.87 2.42 29.03
CA PRO A 2 10.48 2.34 28.60
C PRO A 2 10.26 3.21 27.36
N ILE A 3 9.55 2.65 26.37
CA ILE A 3 9.21 3.30 25.12
C ILE A 3 8.30 4.51 25.44
N ASN A 4 8.79 5.73 25.21
CA ASN A 4 8.00 6.94 25.42
C ASN A 4 7.13 7.23 24.18
N LEU A 5 5.89 6.74 24.22
CA LEU A 5 4.91 6.89 23.14
C LEU A 5 4.63 8.36 22.78
N LEU A 6 4.63 9.28 23.74
CA LEU A 6 4.39 10.71 23.49
C LEU A 6 5.50 11.36 22.66
N LYS A 7 6.75 10.94 22.87
CA LYS A 7 7.89 11.41 22.07
C LYS A 7 7.80 10.91 20.63
N GLN A 8 7.31 9.69 20.41
CA GLN A 8 7.10 9.12 19.07
C GLN A 8 6.01 9.87 18.31
N TRP A 9 4.85 10.10 18.95
CA TRP A 9 3.76 10.89 18.35
C TRP A 9 4.20 12.29 17.93
N ARG A 10 5.03 12.97 18.72
CA ARG A 10 5.56 14.29 18.36
C ARG A 10 6.47 14.25 17.13
N VAL A 11 7.33 13.24 17.00
CA VAL A 11 8.21 13.10 15.83
C VAL A 11 7.39 12.82 14.56
N ILE A 12 6.37 11.98 14.66
CA ILE A 12 5.43 11.70 13.55
C ILE A 12 4.72 13.00 13.15
N ALA A 13 4.14 13.73 14.11
CA ALA A 13 3.41 14.97 13.83
C ALA A 13 4.30 16.07 13.20
N GLN A 14 5.55 16.21 13.67
CA GLN A 14 6.51 17.15 13.08
C GLN A 14 6.91 16.76 11.65
N SER A 15 7.10 15.46 11.39
CA SER A 15 7.43 14.96 10.06
C SER A 15 6.28 15.19 9.08
N PHE A 16 5.02 15.04 9.52
CA PHE A 16 3.85 15.43 8.73
C PHE A 16 3.80 16.95 8.46
N ARG A 17 4.11 17.79 9.45
CA ARG A 17 4.13 19.26 9.26
C ARG A 17 5.17 19.68 8.20
N ILE A 18 6.36 19.10 8.25
CA ILE A 18 7.43 19.39 7.29
C ILE A 18 7.01 18.97 5.88
N GLN A 19 6.37 17.81 5.74
CA GLN A 19 5.81 17.34 4.48
C GLN A 19 4.77 18.30 3.87
N TRP A 20 3.85 18.83 4.69
CA TRP A 20 2.88 19.81 4.22
C TRP A 20 3.52 21.12 3.73
N LEU A 21 4.59 21.57 4.39
CA LEU A 21 5.35 22.75 3.98
C LEU A 21 6.08 22.50 2.64
N GLN A 22 6.57 21.29 2.40
CA GLN A 22 7.19 20.89 1.13
C GLN A 22 6.20 20.90 -0.04
N ILE A 23 4.92 20.55 0.15
CA ILE A 23 3.89 20.67 -0.91
C ILE A 23 3.75 22.13 -1.37
N ALA A 24 3.75 23.07 -0.41
CA ALA A 24 3.60 24.49 -0.70
C ALA A 24 4.82 25.08 -1.42
N GLU A 25 6.00 24.51 -1.20
CA GLU A 25 7.28 24.90 -1.81
C GLU A 25 7.46 24.30 -3.21
N TYR A 26 7.03 23.05 -3.44
CA TYR A 26 7.19 22.33 -4.72
C TYR A 26 5.86 22.15 -5.49
N LYS A 27 5.13 23.25 -5.72
CA LYS A 27 3.84 23.24 -6.42
C LYS A 27 3.91 22.60 -7.82
N GLU A 28 5.04 22.75 -8.52
CA GLU A 28 5.26 22.16 -9.84
C GLU A 28 5.28 20.63 -9.79
N ASN A 29 5.93 20.04 -8.78
CA ASN A 29 5.95 18.58 -8.58
C ASN A 29 4.55 18.04 -8.27
N PHE A 30 3.76 18.79 -7.50
CA PHE A 30 2.37 18.41 -7.22
C PHE A 30 1.50 18.43 -8.49
N VAL A 31 1.64 19.46 -9.34
CA VAL A 31 0.91 19.52 -10.62
C VAL A 31 1.31 18.39 -11.55
N PHE A 32 2.61 18.07 -11.63
CA PHE A 32 3.10 16.96 -12.44
C PHE A 32 2.56 15.62 -11.96
N ASP A 33 2.57 15.36 -10.66
CA ASP A 33 2.04 14.12 -10.09
C ASP A 33 0.52 14.01 -10.27
N VAL A 34 -0.25 15.08 -10.06
CA VAL A 34 -1.70 15.07 -10.35
C VAL A 34 -1.93 14.77 -11.84
N SER A 35 -1.18 15.42 -12.73
CA SER A 35 -1.32 15.23 -14.17
C SER A 35 -0.99 13.80 -14.58
N SER A 36 0.10 13.22 -14.06
CA SER A 36 0.50 11.85 -14.37
C SER A 36 -0.55 10.84 -13.90
N ARG A 37 -1.15 11.05 -12.72
CA ARG A 37 -2.23 10.18 -12.21
C ARG A 37 -3.50 10.29 -13.02
N VAL A 38 -3.91 11.51 -13.43
CA VAL A 38 -5.06 11.69 -14.31
C VAL A 38 -4.82 11.01 -15.66
N ILE A 39 -3.64 11.19 -16.26
CA ILE A 39 -3.28 10.50 -17.51
C ILE A 39 -3.31 8.99 -17.32
N GLY A 40 -2.70 8.47 -16.24
CA GLY A 40 -2.70 7.04 -15.93
C GLY A 40 -4.12 6.48 -15.78
N PHE A 41 -4.99 7.20 -15.08
CA PHE A 41 -6.41 6.85 -14.98
C PHE A 41 -7.13 6.87 -16.34
N LEU A 42 -6.88 7.87 -17.19
CA LEU A 42 -7.49 7.93 -18.52
C LEU A 42 -7.02 6.76 -19.40
N VAL A 43 -5.73 6.42 -19.35
CA VAL A 43 -5.20 5.24 -20.06
C VAL A 43 -5.87 3.96 -19.56
N PHE A 44 -5.93 3.76 -18.24
CA PHE A 44 -6.65 2.64 -17.62
C PHE A 44 -8.12 2.60 -18.10
N TRP A 45 -8.82 3.73 -18.06
CA TRP A 45 -10.23 3.83 -18.41
C TRP A 45 -10.48 3.47 -19.89
N PHE A 46 -9.72 4.06 -20.80
CA PHE A 46 -9.86 3.78 -22.24
C PHE A 46 -9.42 2.35 -22.60
N MET A 47 -8.38 1.83 -21.94
CA MET A 47 -7.98 0.42 -22.09
C MET A 47 -9.15 -0.49 -21.74
N TRP A 48 -9.74 -0.31 -20.56
CA TRP A 48 -10.85 -1.14 -20.10
C TRP A 48 -12.13 -0.95 -20.89
N GLN A 49 -12.44 0.26 -21.35
CA GLN A 49 -13.56 0.49 -22.28
C GLN A 49 -13.36 -0.29 -23.58
N SER A 50 -12.14 -0.31 -24.12
CA SER A 50 -11.82 -1.08 -25.33
C SER A 50 -11.97 -2.59 -25.10
N ILE A 51 -11.49 -3.09 -23.96
CA ILE A 51 -11.59 -4.51 -23.61
C ILE A 51 -13.06 -4.93 -23.42
N LEU A 52 -13.81 -4.21 -22.57
CA LEU A 52 -15.22 -4.52 -22.28
C LEU A 52 -16.13 -4.33 -23.48
N GLY A 53 -15.75 -3.49 -24.44
CA GLY A 53 -16.46 -3.34 -25.72
C GLY A 53 -16.36 -4.58 -26.62
N ASN A 54 -15.33 -5.42 -26.43
CA ASN A 54 -15.06 -6.59 -27.27
C ASN A 54 -15.14 -7.93 -26.53
N THR A 55 -15.04 -7.92 -25.20
CA THR A 55 -14.92 -9.13 -24.37
C THR A 55 -15.70 -8.92 -23.07
N ASP A 56 -16.57 -9.88 -22.74
CA ASP A 56 -17.21 -9.90 -21.44
C ASP A 56 -16.26 -10.45 -20.38
N ILE A 57 -16.03 -9.69 -19.31
CA ILE A 57 -15.15 -10.07 -18.21
C ILE A 57 -16.04 -10.36 -16.99
N PRO A 58 -16.17 -11.62 -16.56
CA PRO A 58 -17.08 -12.00 -15.50
C PRO A 58 -16.89 -11.16 -14.23
N GLY A 59 -17.98 -10.50 -13.80
CA GLY A 59 -18.00 -9.70 -12.59
C GLY A 59 -17.46 -8.28 -12.71
N TRP A 60 -17.03 -7.84 -13.90
CA TRP A 60 -16.47 -6.50 -14.13
C TRP A 60 -17.18 -5.74 -15.24
N ASP A 61 -17.47 -4.48 -14.95
CA ASP A 61 -18.08 -3.50 -15.83
C ASP A 61 -17.47 -2.12 -15.53
N LEU A 62 -17.90 -1.08 -16.25
CA LEU A 62 -17.36 0.27 -16.06
C LEU A 62 -17.57 0.84 -14.63
N PRO A 63 -18.75 0.71 -13.99
CA PRO A 63 -18.90 1.03 -12.57
C PRO A 63 -17.89 0.28 -11.68
N GLY A 64 -17.76 -1.03 -11.90
CA GLY A 64 -16.75 -1.92 -11.33
C GLY A 64 -15.37 -1.31 -11.29
N LEU A 65 -14.89 -0.97 -12.48
CA LEU A 65 -13.53 -0.53 -12.71
C LEU A 65 -13.28 0.90 -12.25
N LEU A 66 -14.32 1.75 -12.25
CA LEU A 66 -14.21 3.10 -11.67
C LEU A 66 -13.97 3.03 -10.16
N VAL A 67 -14.71 2.15 -9.47
CA VAL A 67 -14.52 1.93 -8.03
C VAL A 67 -13.15 1.30 -7.75
N LEU A 68 -12.74 0.32 -8.55
CA LEU A 68 -11.42 -0.31 -8.45
C LEU A 68 -10.30 0.72 -8.58
N ALA A 69 -10.36 1.57 -9.61
CA ALA A 69 -9.40 2.66 -9.82
C ALA A 69 -9.38 3.65 -8.66
N GLY A 70 -10.53 3.89 -8.02
CA GLY A 70 -10.63 4.68 -6.81
C GLY A 70 -9.82 4.08 -5.67
N PHE A 71 -10.00 2.79 -5.39
CA PHE A 71 -9.23 2.10 -4.36
C PHE A 71 -7.74 2.02 -4.70
N GLN A 72 -7.36 1.65 -5.92
CA GLN A 72 -5.96 1.57 -6.38
C GLN A 72 -5.19 2.87 -6.11
N ASN A 73 -5.80 4.01 -6.47
CA ASN A 73 -5.16 5.31 -6.25
C ASN A 73 -5.02 5.64 -4.75
N ILE A 74 -6.02 5.31 -3.93
CA ILE A 74 -5.95 5.51 -2.47
C ILE A 74 -4.87 4.61 -1.86
N THR A 75 -4.91 3.32 -2.14
CA THR A 75 -4.05 2.30 -1.52
C THR A 75 -2.61 2.49 -1.95
N MET A 76 -2.35 2.71 -3.24
CA MET A 76 -1.01 2.99 -3.73
C MET A 76 -0.44 4.26 -3.09
N SER A 77 -1.23 5.32 -3.00
CA SER A 77 -0.79 6.54 -2.32
C SER A 77 -0.52 6.30 -0.83
N MET A 78 -1.35 5.50 -0.15
CA MET A 78 -1.10 5.11 1.23
C MET A 78 0.19 4.28 1.35
N MET A 79 0.47 3.36 0.43
CA MET A 79 1.73 2.61 0.41
C MET A 79 2.92 3.55 0.24
N LEU A 80 2.83 4.52 -0.68
CA LEU A 80 3.89 5.51 -0.88
C LEU A 80 4.09 6.41 0.35
N ILE A 81 3.02 6.75 1.08
CA ILE A 81 3.09 7.58 2.28
C ILE A 81 3.67 6.81 3.48
N PHE A 82 3.24 5.56 3.70
CA PHE A 82 3.49 4.83 4.94
C PHE A 82 4.50 3.68 4.81
N ILE A 83 4.70 3.14 3.62
CA ILE A 83 5.51 1.92 3.42
C ILE A 83 6.79 2.26 2.66
N TYR A 84 6.78 3.23 1.74
CA TYR A 84 7.96 3.59 0.94
C TYR A 84 9.19 3.91 1.80
N GLY A 85 9.01 4.48 3.00
CA GLY A 85 10.12 4.68 3.93
C GLY A 85 10.89 3.39 4.25
N VAL A 86 10.20 2.25 4.35
CA VAL A 86 10.80 0.95 4.67
C VAL A 86 11.84 0.53 3.63
N THR A 87 11.69 0.91 2.36
CA THR A 87 12.67 0.58 1.31
C THR A 87 14.02 1.26 1.56
N LYS A 88 14.05 2.42 2.22
CA LYS A 88 15.30 3.11 2.61
C LYS A 88 16.14 2.33 3.61
N ILE A 89 15.54 1.39 4.35
CA ILE A 89 16.27 0.55 5.31
C ILE A 89 17.39 -0.22 4.64
N ARG A 90 17.15 -0.71 3.42
CA ARG A 90 18.17 -1.37 2.62
C ARG A 90 19.39 -0.47 2.38
N HIS A 91 19.15 0.78 1.99
CA HIS A 91 20.23 1.75 1.82
C HIS A 91 21.00 1.93 3.12
N MET A 92 20.31 2.17 4.23
CA MET A 92 20.91 2.38 5.56
C MET A 92 21.75 1.19 6.05
N ILE A 93 21.31 -0.05 5.77
CA ILE A 93 22.10 -1.25 6.08
C ILE A 93 23.43 -1.22 5.31
N THR A 94 23.37 -0.91 4.02
CA THR A 94 24.55 -0.99 3.15
C THR A 94 25.48 0.21 3.24
N SER A 95 25.01 1.35 3.73
CA SER A 95 25.78 2.57 3.92
C SER A 95 26.35 2.75 5.33
N GLY A 96 26.00 1.86 6.28
CA GLY A 96 26.38 2.01 7.69
C GLY A 96 25.51 3.00 8.47
N GLU A 97 24.58 3.69 7.81
CA GLU A 97 23.73 4.69 8.47
C GLU A 97 22.76 4.07 9.49
N LEU A 98 22.53 2.76 9.41
CA LEU A 98 21.66 2.05 10.35
C LEU A 98 22.13 2.20 11.82
N ASP A 99 23.42 2.37 12.06
CA ASP A 99 23.98 2.59 13.40
C ASP A 99 23.41 3.83 14.09
N ASN A 100 23.16 4.90 13.32
CA ASN A 100 22.55 6.14 13.81
C ASN A 100 21.10 5.94 14.28
N TYR A 101 20.44 4.87 13.82
CA TYR A 101 19.07 4.52 14.19
C TYR A 101 19.03 3.48 15.30
N LEU A 102 19.94 2.49 15.31
CA LEU A 102 20.05 1.50 16.38
C LEU A 102 20.49 2.13 17.71
N ALA A 103 21.31 3.20 17.68
CA ALA A 103 21.70 3.95 18.86
C ALA A 103 20.56 4.77 19.49
N ARG A 104 19.44 4.97 18.77
CA ARG A 104 18.29 5.73 19.30
C ARG A 104 17.38 4.80 20.11
N PRO A 105 16.81 5.26 21.24
CA PRO A 105 15.84 4.49 22.03
C PRO A 105 14.44 4.46 21.38
N VAL A 106 14.38 4.34 20.06
CA VAL A 106 13.17 4.33 19.24
C VAL A 106 13.28 3.16 18.27
N VAL A 107 12.16 2.49 17.96
CA VAL A 107 12.17 1.40 16.99
C VAL A 107 12.63 1.95 15.63
N PRO A 108 13.70 1.41 14.99
CA PRO A 108 14.39 2.03 13.86
C PRO A 108 13.51 2.38 12.65
N TRP A 109 12.37 1.71 12.46
CA TRP A 109 11.47 1.93 11.33
C TRP A 109 10.58 3.18 11.46
N VAL A 110 10.32 3.68 12.67
CA VAL A 110 9.31 4.75 12.89
C VAL A 110 9.68 6.09 12.23
N PRO A 111 10.93 6.59 12.27
CA PRO A 111 11.28 7.89 11.66
C PRO A 111 11.40 7.82 10.14
N VAL A 112 11.61 6.63 9.59
CA VAL A 112 11.90 6.41 8.16
C VAL A 112 10.59 6.33 7.36
N VAL A 113 9.55 5.76 7.98
CA VAL A 113 8.17 5.64 7.46
C VAL A 113 7.53 6.99 7.11
N VAL A 114 7.97 8.10 7.71
CA VAL A 114 7.31 9.42 7.56
C VAL A 114 8.13 10.41 6.71
N GLN A 115 9.16 9.95 6.00
CA GLN A 115 9.95 10.81 5.11
C GLN A 115 9.55 10.62 3.64
N ASN A 116 9.00 11.68 3.03
CA ASN A 116 8.72 11.88 1.59
C ASN A 116 7.33 11.47 1.08
N GLY A 117 6.34 11.17 1.91
CA GLY A 117 5.00 10.77 1.44
C GLY A 117 4.15 11.88 0.79
N TYR A 118 4.55 13.15 0.92
CA TYR A 118 3.70 14.30 0.59
C TYR A 118 3.26 14.39 -0.87
N PHE A 119 4.10 13.94 -1.82
CA PHE A 119 3.77 13.99 -3.24
C PHE A 119 2.70 12.97 -3.61
N ALA A 120 2.53 11.90 -2.83
CA ALA A 120 1.57 10.86 -3.12
C ALA A 120 0.14 11.18 -2.65
N PHE A 121 -0.08 12.25 -1.88
CA PHE A 121 -1.40 12.59 -1.33
C PHE A 121 -2.46 12.91 -2.40
N SER A 122 -2.03 13.46 -3.52
CA SER A 122 -2.80 13.65 -4.76
C SER A 122 -3.53 12.38 -5.23
N GLY A 123 -2.95 11.19 -5.09
CA GLY A 123 -3.61 9.94 -5.47
C GLY A 123 -4.73 9.55 -4.49
N VAL A 124 -4.61 9.87 -3.19
CA VAL A 124 -5.74 9.74 -2.26
C VAL A 124 -6.89 10.65 -2.69
N LEU A 125 -6.58 11.91 -3.07
CA LEU A 125 -7.59 12.85 -3.55
C LEU A 125 -8.25 12.38 -4.85
N LEU A 126 -7.46 11.90 -5.82
CA LEU A 126 -7.97 11.36 -7.07
C LEU A 126 -8.86 10.15 -6.80
N GLY A 127 -8.40 9.18 -6.01
CA GLY A 127 -9.17 7.98 -5.74
C GLY A 127 -10.48 8.28 -5.00
N LEU A 128 -10.48 9.20 -4.03
CA LEU A 128 -11.72 9.69 -3.41
C LEU A 128 -12.65 10.36 -4.43
N ALA A 129 -12.11 11.17 -5.34
CA ALA A 129 -12.91 11.80 -6.40
C ALA A 129 -13.54 10.75 -7.33
N LEU A 130 -12.81 9.69 -7.67
CA LEU A 130 -13.32 8.56 -8.47
C LEU A 130 -14.43 7.79 -7.73
N LEU A 131 -14.27 7.55 -6.42
CA LEU A 131 -15.30 6.89 -5.61
C LEU A 131 -16.56 7.77 -5.48
N VAL A 132 -16.42 9.08 -5.30
CA VAL A 132 -17.55 10.03 -5.30
C VAL A 132 -18.23 10.08 -6.66
N LEU A 133 -17.46 10.07 -7.75
CA LEU A 133 -18.00 10.01 -9.10
C LEU A 133 -18.74 8.70 -9.36
N ALA A 134 -18.22 7.56 -8.89
CA ALA A 134 -18.88 6.27 -9.00
C ALA A 134 -20.19 6.24 -8.20
N TRP A 135 -20.20 6.79 -6.99
CA TRP A 135 -21.41 6.92 -6.19
C TRP A 135 -22.46 7.78 -6.89
N SER A 136 -22.09 8.98 -7.36
CA SER A 136 -23.05 9.90 -7.98
C SER A 136 -23.57 9.43 -9.34
N SER A 137 -22.74 8.74 -10.11
CA SER A 137 -23.09 8.29 -11.47
C SER A 137 -23.86 6.97 -11.50
N PHE A 138 -23.61 6.08 -10.53
CA PHE A 138 -24.16 4.71 -10.53
C PHE A 138 -25.07 4.39 -9.34
N GLY A 139 -25.30 5.35 -8.43
CA GLY A 139 -26.27 5.20 -7.35
C GLY A 139 -25.88 4.14 -6.30
N LEU A 140 -24.59 4.02 -6.00
CA LEU A 140 -24.09 3.04 -5.04
C LEU A 140 -24.76 3.20 -3.66
N GLN A 141 -25.21 2.09 -3.09
CA GLN A 141 -25.78 2.07 -1.74
C GLN A 141 -24.70 1.71 -0.73
N ILE A 142 -24.33 2.66 0.14
CA ILE A 142 -23.31 2.45 1.16
C ILE A 142 -23.96 1.94 2.44
N ASN A 143 -23.78 0.66 2.73
CA ASN A 143 -24.07 0.09 4.05
C ASN A 143 -22.93 0.46 5.02
N PRO A 144 -23.20 1.06 6.19
CA PRO A 144 -22.17 1.32 7.22
C PRO A 144 -21.34 0.09 7.61
N PHE A 145 -21.94 -1.10 7.61
CA PHE A 145 -21.23 -2.35 7.90
C PHE A 145 -20.22 -2.70 6.80
N ILE A 146 -20.60 -2.51 5.53
CA ILE A 146 -19.69 -2.70 4.38
C ILE A 146 -18.56 -1.68 4.45
N ALA A 147 -18.88 -0.41 4.73
CA ALA A 147 -17.86 0.65 4.86
C ALA A 147 -16.84 0.33 5.97
N LEU A 148 -17.29 -0.17 7.13
CA LEU A 148 -16.41 -0.61 8.21
C LEU A 148 -15.54 -1.81 7.78
N THR A 149 -16.15 -2.79 7.11
CA THR A 149 -15.43 -3.98 6.61
C THR A 149 -14.35 -3.58 5.62
N ILE A 150 -14.65 -2.68 4.67
CA ILE A 150 -13.69 -2.13 3.71
C ILE A 150 -12.54 -1.43 4.42
N LEU A 151 -12.83 -0.57 5.41
CA LEU A 151 -11.80 0.12 6.18
C LEU A 151 -10.86 -0.87 6.87
N LEU A 152 -11.40 -1.91 7.50
CA LEU A 152 -10.61 -2.95 8.17
C LEU A 152 -9.78 -3.78 7.18
N LEU A 153 -10.34 -4.11 6.01
CA LEU A 153 -9.61 -4.79 4.93
C LEU A 153 -8.41 -3.97 4.47
N ILE A 154 -8.59 -2.67 4.25
CA ILE A 154 -7.50 -1.75 3.87
C ILE A 154 -6.44 -1.70 4.97
N ILE A 155 -6.82 -1.58 6.24
CA ILE A 155 -5.86 -1.56 7.37
C ILE A 155 -5.06 -2.87 7.43
N VAL A 156 -5.71 -4.01 7.29
CA VAL A 156 -5.06 -5.33 7.32
C VAL A 156 -4.16 -5.50 6.10
N GLY A 157 -4.61 -5.14 4.90
CA GLY A 157 -3.82 -5.17 3.68
C GLY A 157 -2.59 -4.27 3.77
N MET A 158 -2.72 -3.06 4.30
CA MET A 158 -1.58 -2.16 4.53
C MET A 158 -0.58 -2.75 5.52
N GLY A 159 -1.05 -3.45 6.56
CA GLY A 159 -0.20 -4.17 7.51
C GLY A 159 0.60 -5.30 6.86
N ILE A 160 -0.05 -6.10 5.99
CA ILE A 160 0.60 -7.19 5.27
C ILE A 160 1.64 -6.62 4.31
N ALA A 161 1.29 -5.61 3.51
CA ALA A 161 2.22 -4.93 2.61
C ALA A 161 3.43 -4.35 3.35
N PHE A 162 3.22 -3.77 4.54
CA PHE A 162 4.30 -3.27 5.38
C PHE A 162 5.23 -4.40 5.86
N CYS A 163 4.66 -5.53 6.30
CA CYS A 163 5.45 -6.69 6.72
C CYS A 163 6.26 -7.27 5.56
N PHE A 164 5.66 -7.37 4.38
CA PHE A 164 6.36 -7.79 3.16
C PHE A 164 7.54 -6.86 2.83
N ALA A 165 7.30 -5.55 2.77
CA ALA A 165 8.36 -4.57 2.53
C ALA A 165 9.48 -4.65 3.57
N LEU A 166 9.15 -4.86 4.85
CA LEU A 166 10.12 -5.00 5.92
C LEU A 166 10.94 -6.29 5.80
N ILE A 167 10.31 -7.41 5.44
CA ILE A 167 10.99 -8.68 5.18
C ILE A 167 12.02 -8.48 4.07
N VAL A 168 11.58 -7.94 2.93
CA VAL A 168 12.41 -7.67 1.76
C VAL A 168 13.58 -6.75 2.12
N ALA A 169 13.32 -5.63 2.77
CA ALA A 169 14.37 -4.72 3.20
C ALA A 169 15.37 -5.38 4.16
N SER A 170 14.89 -6.24 5.07
CA SER A 170 15.73 -6.96 6.03
C SER A 170 16.63 -8.02 5.36
N LEU A 171 16.25 -8.57 4.20
CA LEU A 171 17.13 -9.53 3.50
C LEU A 171 18.47 -8.91 3.09
N SER A 172 18.53 -7.57 2.99
CA SER A 172 19.77 -6.82 2.73
C SER A 172 20.87 -7.05 3.78
N PHE A 173 20.53 -7.47 5.00
CA PHE A 173 21.53 -7.85 6.03
C PHE A 173 22.40 -9.04 5.59
N TRP A 174 21.92 -9.88 4.67
CA TRP A 174 22.69 -11.01 4.15
C TRP A 174 23.13 -10.81 2.70
N LEU A 175 22.29 -10.17 1.88
CA LEU A 175 22.48 -10.07 0.44
C LEU A 175 23.18 -8.76 0.00
N GLY A 176 23.33 -7.78 0.89
CA GLY A 176 23.88 -6.46 0.54
C GLY A 176 22.93 -5.64 -0.34
N LYS A 177 23.48 -4.73 -1.17
CA LYS A 177 22.70 -3.99 -2.17
C LYS A 177 22.25 -4.96 -3.27
N ASN A 178 20.98 -5.32 -3.29
CA ASN A 178 20.38 -6.13 -4.36
C ASN A 178 19.13 -5.46 -4.95
N ASP A 179 19.27 -4.73 -6.07
CA ASP A 179 18.18 -3.98 -6.71
C ASP A 179 17.07 -4.88 -7.27
N LEU A 180 17.36 -6.18 -7.42
CA LEU A 180 16.42 -7.21 -7.88
C LEU A 180 15.08 -7.18 -7.12
N PHE A 181 15.09 -6.86 -5.82
CA PHE A 181 13.84 -6.83 -5.05
C PHE A 181 12.94 -5.66 -5.42
N ASP A 182 13.51 -4.49 -5.73
CA ASP A 182 12.73 -3.34 -6.18
C ASP A 182 12.18 -3.63 -7.58
N ASP A 183 12.99 -4.23 -8.46
CA ASP A 183 12.56 -4.64 -9.81
C ASP A 183 11.43 -5.68 -9.76
N ILE A 184 11.54 -6.69 -8.89
CA ILE A 184 10.48 -7.69 -8.69
C ILE A 184 9.22 -7.03 -8.13
N PHE A 185 9.35 -6.13 -7.15
CA PHE A 185 8.20 -5.44 -6.57
C PHE A 185 7.45 -4.63 -7.62
N TRP A 186 8.16 -3.81 -8.39
CA TRP A 186 7.56 -3.01 -9.47
C TRP A 186 7.03 -3.86 -10.60
N GLY A 187 7.68 -4.98 -10.94
CA GLY A 187 7.16 -5.94 -11.91
C GLY A 187 5.86 -6.59 -11.48
N ILE A 188 5.70 -6.93 -10.19
CA ILE A 188 4.41 -7.45 -9.70
C ILE A 188 3.36 -6.32 -9.62
N TYR A 189 3.78 -5.07 -9.38
CA TYR A 189 2.90 -3.92 -9.42
C TYR A 189 2.26 -3.68 -10.80
N GLU A 190 2.82 -4.19 -11.89
CA GLU A 190 2.15 -4.15 -13.20
C GLU A 190 0.81 -4.93 -13.22
N PHE A 191 0.62 -5.89 -12.31
CA PHE A 191 -0.66 -6.60 -12.17
C PHE A 191 -1.72 -5.79 -11.41
N ASP A 192 -1.33 -4.70 -10.74
CA ASP A 192 -2.21 -3.83 -9.95
C ASP A 192 -3.39 -3.33 -10.78
N GLN A 193 -3.14 -2.97 -12.05
CA GLN A 193 -4.15 -2.46 -13.00
C GLN A 193 -5.24 -3.47 -13.40
N TYR A 194 -5.17 -4.71 -12.91
CA TYR A 194 -6.14 -5.76 -13.20
C TYR A 194 -6.84 -6.23 -11.91
N PRO A 195 -8.17 -6.33 -11.91
CA PRO A 195 -8.86 -6.87 -10.75
C PRO A 195 -8.43 -8.30 -10.47
N THR A 196 -8.12 -8.59 -9.20
CA THR A 196 -7.46 -9.86 -8.85
C THR A 196 -8.29 -11.09 -9.20
N THR A 197 -9.61 -10.95 -9.28
CA THR A 197 -10.56 -12.04 -9.57
C THR A 197 -10.45 -12.60 -10.98
N ILE A 198 -9.76 -11.92 -11.92
CA ILE A 198 -9.54 -12.44 -13.28
C ILE A 198 -8.44 -13.51 -13.33
N PHE A 199 -7.57 -13.57 -12.31
CA PHE A 199 -6.46 -14.51 -12.28
C PHE A 199 -6.90 -15.89 -11.76
N PRO A 200 -6.17 -16.98 -12.08
CA PRO A 200 -6.38 -18.28 -11.45
C PRO A 200 -6.20 -18.22 -9.92
N GLY A 201 -6.94 -19.06 -9.19
CA GLY A 201 -7.00 -19.00 -7.72
C GLY A 201 -5.65 -19.00 -7.00
N ALA A 202 -4.64 -19.70 -7.52
CA ALA A 202 -3.28 -19.68 -6.94
C ALA A 202 -2.64 -18.29 -7.00
N ILE A 203 -2.80 -17.58 -8.13
CA ILE A 203 -2.30 -16.20 -8.29
C ILE A 203 -3.11 -15.25 -7.41
N GLN A 204 -4.43 -15.45 -7.29
CA GLN A 204 -5.25 -14.64 -6.40
C GLN A 204 -4.74 -14.70 -4.94
N LEU A 205 -4.32 -15.87 -4.46
CA LEU A 205 -3.77 -16.01 -3.11
C LEU A 205 -2.46 -15.23 -2.93
N ILE A 206 -1.58 -15.22 -3.95
CA ILE A 206 -0.36 -14.41 -3.93
C ILE A 206 -0.70 -12.93 -3.90
N LEU A 207 -1.63 -12.49 -4.76
CA LEU A 207 -2.09 -11.10 -4.80
C LEU A 207 -2.91 -10.71 -3.56
N ALA A 208 -3.43 -11.66 -2.80
CA ALA A 208 -4.16 -11.40 -1.56
C ALA A 208 -3.27 -11.32 -0.32
N PHE A 209 -2.19 -12.10 -0.27
CA PHE A 209 -1.43 -12.30 0.97
C PHE A 209 0.06 -11.96 0.86
N THR A 210 0.58 -11.71 -0.34
CA THR A 210 1.97 -11.23 -0.51
C THR A 210 2.03 -9.73 -0.79
N ILE A 211 1.24 -9.20 -1.74
CA ILE A 211 1.15 -7.75 -2.05
C ILE A 211 -0.23 -7.12 -1.67
N PRO A 212 -1.03 -7.85 -0.91
CA PRO A 212 -2.46 -7.63 -0.66
C PRO A 212 -3.36 -6.84 -1.63
N PHE A 213 -3.09 -6.72 -2.94
CA PHE A 213 -4.00 -6.06 -3.91
C PHE A 213 -5.46 -6.55 -3.82
N MET A 214 -5.66 -7.84 -3.53
CA MET A 214 -7.03 -8.35 -3.35
C MET A 214 -7.73 -7.71 -2.15
N LEU A 215 -7.05 -7.57 -1.01
CA LEU A 215 -7.60 -6.97 0.21
C LEU A 215 -7.73 -5.45 0.12
N LEU A 216 -6.80 -4.82 -0.61
CA LEU A 216 -6.69 -3.38 -0.72
C LEU A 216 -7.69 -2.78 -1.72
N GLU A 217 -7.95 -3.48 -2.82
CA GLU A 217 -8.61 -2.87 -3.97
C GLU A 217 -9.78 -3.70 -4.49
N THR A 218 -9.52 -4.96 -4.83
CA THR A 218 -10.52 -5.80 -5.50
C THR A 218 -11.68 -6.16 -4.58
N LEU A 219 -11.41 -6.62 -3.36
CA LEU A 219 -12.45 -6.94 -2.37
C LEU A 219 -13.26 -5.69 -1.97
N PRO A 220 -12.61 -4.55 -1.63
CA PRO A 220 -13.34 -3.31 -1.41
C PRO A 220 -14.25 -2.90 -2.56
N ALA A 221 -13.77 -3.02 -3.80
CA ALA A 221 -14.58 -2.67 -4.98
C ALA A 221 -15.82 -3.55 -5.12
N ILE A 222 -15.66 -4.88 -5.07
CA ILE A 222 -16.80 -5.79 -5.25
C ILE A 222 -17.79 -5.73 -4.09
N LEU A 223 -17.32 -5.44 -2.85
CA LEU A 223 -18.19 -5.21 -1.70
C LEU A 223 -18.98 -3.91 -1.85
N LEU A 224 -18.33 -2.82 -2.27
CA LEU A 224 -18.98 -1.52 -2.42
C LEU A 224 -20.04 -1.52 -3.53
N ILE A 225 -19.83 -2.30 -4.59
CA ILE A 225 -20.77 -2.43 -5.72
C ILE A 225 -21.86 -3.49 -5.42
N GLY A 226 -21.77 -4.21 -4.30
CA GLY A 226 -22.75 -5.22 -3.92
C GLY A 226 -22.66 -6.52 -4.73
N ARG A 227 -21.48 -6.82 -5.31
CA ARG A 227 -21.20 -8.06 -6.05
C ARG A 227 -20.73 -9.22 -5.18
N ALA A 228 -20.39 -8.94 -3.93
CA ALA A 228 -20.07 -9.94 -2.94
C ALA A 228 -20.98 -9.77 -1.71
N PRO A 229 -21.50 -10.87 -1.14
CA PRO A 229 -22.26 -10.79 0.10
C PRO A 229 -21.34 -10.38 1.26
N GLU A 230 -21.90 -9.70 2.25
CA GLU A 230 -21.16 -9.15 3.39
C GLU A 230 -20.29 -10.19 4.12
N ILE A 231 -20.78 -11.45 4.20
CA ILE A 231 -20.06 -12.56 4.82
C ILE A 231 -18.72 -12.85 4.15
N VAL A 232 -18.60 -12.64 2.84
CA VAL A 232 -17.33 -12.83 2.12
C VAL A 232 -16.31 -11.81 2.60
N GLY A 233 -16.71 -10.55 2.78
CA GLY A 233 -15.85 -9.51 3.35
C GLY A 233 -15.32 -9.88 4.74
N VAL A 234 -16.19 -10.42 5.60
CA VAL A 234 -15.80 -10.87 6.95
C VAL A 234 -14.85 -12.07 6.91
N GLN A 235 -15.07 -13.03 6.01
CA GLN A 235 -14.20 -14.20 5.85
C GLN A 235 -12.79 -13.81 5.39
N TRP A 236 -12.70 -12.96 4.36
CA TRP A 236 -11.42 -12.45 3.88
C TRP A 236 -10.70 -11.57 4.90
N LEU A 237 -11.45 -10.78 5.68
CA LEU A 237 -10.89 -10.03 6.79
C LEU A 237 -10.29 -10.97 7.84
N GLY A 238 -11.01 -12.03 8.22
CA GLY A 238 -10.51 -13.04 9.16
C GLY A 238 -9.24 -13.73 8.66
N ALA A 239 -9.22 -14.15 7.39
CA ALA A 239 -8.04 -14.74 6.76
C ALA A 239 -6.86 -13.75 6.71
N GLY A 240 -7.12 -12.49 6.32
CA GLY A 240 -6.13 -11.42 6.28
C GLY A 240 -5.52 -11.12 7.66
N VAL A 241 -6.33 -11.11 8.73
CA VAL A 241 -5.82 -10.94 10.09
C VAL A 241 -4.88 -12.07 10.49
N LEU A 242 -5.23 -13.32 10.19
CA LEU A 242 -4.35 -14.47 10.47
C LEU A 242 -3.02 -14.36 9.72
N VAL A 243 -3.07 -14.02 8.43
CA VAL A 243 -1.86 -13.82 7.62
C VAL A 243 -1.02 -12.67 8.16
N LEU A 244 -1.62 -11.54 8.51
CA LEU A 244 -0.93 -10.40 9.11
C LEU A 244 -0.19 -10.79 10.40
N ILE A 245 -0.81 -11.60 11.27
CA ILE A 245 -0.15 -12.08 12.49
C ILE A 245 1.08 -12.93 12.15
N VAL A 246 0.96 -13.82 11.17
CA VAL A 246 2.05 -14.67 10.70
C VAL A 246 3.17 -13.82 10.11
N ASP A 247 2.85 -12.91 9.19
CA ASP A 247 3.82 -12.05 8.52
C ASP A 247 4.53 -11.11 9.50
N ALA A 248 3.80 -10.53 10.44
CA ALA A 248 4.39 -9.69 11.48
C ALA A 248 5.36 -10.49 12.36
N TRP A 249 5.03 -11.75 12.67
CA TRP A 249 5.95 -12.64 13.38
C TRP A 249 7.19 -12.94 12.54
N ILE A 250 7.04 -13.33 11.27
CA ILE A 250 8.15 -13.63 10.34
C ILE A 250 9.06 -12.40 10.20
N ALA A 251 8.48 -11.24 9.86
CA ALA A 251 9.20 -9.98 9.69
C ALA A 251 10.02 -9.62 10.93
N ASN A 252 9.44 -9.76 12.13
CA ASN A 252 10.15 -9.52 13.38
C ASN A 252 11.30 -10.50 13.62
N GLN A 253 11.14 -11.79 13.27
CA GLN A 253 12.24 -12.76 13.41
C GLN A 253 13.37 -12.48 12.43
N ILE A 254 13.06 -12.18 11.16
CA ILE A 254 14.06 -11.84 10.14
C ILE A 254 14.80 -10.57 10.56
N TRP A 255 14.08 -9.52 10.97
CA TRP A 255 14.67 -8.28 11.47
C TRP A 255 15.64 -8.53 12.63
N LYS A 256 15.21 -9.26 13.67
CA LYS A 256 16.05 -9.57 14.83
C LYS A 256 17.31 -10.36 14.47
N ARG A 257 17.20 -11.32 13.55
CA ARG A 257 18.35 -12.09 13.06
C ARG A 257 19.30 -11.23 12.24
N GLY A 258 18.74 -10.34 11.41
CA GLY A 258 19.49 -9.43 10.58
C GLY A 258 20.30 -8.43 11.40
N VAL A 259 19.69 -7.79 12.39
CA VAL A 259 20.37 -6.87 13.32
C VAL A 259 21.48 -7.57 14.10
N LYS A 260 21.35 -8.85 14.45
CA LYS A 260 22.43 -9.61 15.11
C LYS A 260 23.62 -9.91 14.19
N LYS A 261 23.35 -10.09 12.90
CA LYS A 261 24.37 -10.31 11.88
C LYS A 261 25.03 -9.00 11.43
N TYR A 262 24.34 -7.89 11.60
CA TYR A 262 24.84 -6.57 11.26
C TYR A 262 26.10 -6.26 12.10
N GLU A 263 27.25 -6.56 11.52
CA GLU A 263 28.54 -6.07 11.97
C GLU A 263 28.59 -4.59 11.57
N ALA A 264 28.67 -3.70 12.55
CA ALA A 264 28.87 -2.29 12.27
C ALA A 264 30.13 -2.17 11.39
N PHE A 265 30.00 -1.62 10.20
CA PHE A 265 31.16 -1.11 9.47
C PHE A 265 31.63 0.13 10.24
N GLY A 266 32.39 -0.08 11.33
CA GLY A 266 32.90 0.98 12.21
C GLY A 266 33.26 0.49 13.61
#